data_AF-A0A254RNB1-F1
#
_entry.id   AF-A0A254RNB1-F1
#
_cell.length_a   1.000
_cell.length_b   1.000
_cell.length_c   1.000
_cell.angle_alpha   90.00
_cell.angle_beta   90.00
_cell.angle_gamma   90.00
#
_symmetry.space_group_name_H-M   'P 1'
#
loop_
_entity.id
_entity.type
_entity.pdbx_description
1 polymer ?
#
loop_
_entity_poly.entity_id
_entity_poly.type
_entity_poly.pdbx_seq_one_letter_code
_entity_poly.pdbx_strand_id
1 'polypeptide(L)'
;MVESSSSEFVLKYCDEGSLDTLYQENRTVYAHCEEGFWETDSIVYKPKEKVYPNMDSLFASDYEPVYSEFEDPRDHQVYKTVVLSESYGSADKIEVFAQNLNYGVMIDSSKRMLDDSKVEKHCELNDEWFCDNGWGGQYTWSEAMALPAKYDTLFWKESLEGDEQIHQGICPDGWHIMNGYEWRTYTSSAGLDLASKSNWKLKKIGANSSGMSVLFKMKAYDVSVMQAYFLLPKESSKIGTFAVTITEQSVWLGDDDHIGKHIPYSIRCVKDY
;
A
#
# COMPACT_ATOMS: atom_id res chain seq x y z
N MET A 1 74.46 -0.15 31.67
CA MET A 1 73.19 -0.34 30.96
C MET A 1 72.66 -1.70 31.35
N VAL A 2 71.55 -1.80 32.08
CA VAL A 2 70.55 -2.87 31.93
C VAL A 2 69.21 -2.29 32.40
N GLU A 3 68.31 -2.30 31.43
CA GLU A 3 66.87 -2.05 31.29
C GLU A 3 65.99 -1.80 32.54
N SER A 4 65.35 -0.63 32.51
CA SER A 4 64.09 -0.38 33.20
C SER A 4 62.98 -1.08 32.42
N SER A 5 62.52 -2.23 32.91
CA SER A 5 61.31 -2.89 32.42
C SER A 5 60.09 -2.08 32.86
N SER A 6 59.61 -1.22 31.98
CA SER A 6 58.32 -0.56 32.11
C SER A 6 57.25 -1.53 31.62
N SER A 7 56.66 -2.31 32.52
CA SER A 7 55.44 -3.05 32.20
C SER A 7 54.28 -2.05 32.11
N GLU A 8 53.91 -1.65 30.88
CA GLU A 8 52.63 -0.99 30.64
C GLU A 8 51.51 -1.93 31.11
N PHE A 9 50.75 -1.49 32.11
CA PHE A 9 49.59 -2.21 32.59
C PHE A 9 48.48 -2.09 31.54
N VAL A 10 48.45 -3.02 30.59
CA VAL A 10 47.36 -3.11 29.62
C VAL A 10 46.13 -3.58 30.38
N LEU A 11 45.15 -2.69 30.54
CA LEU A 11 43.88 -3.03 31.18
C LEU A 11 43.14 -4.02 30.28
N LYS A 12 43.08 -5.28 30.71
CA LYS A 12 42.33 -6.35 30.03
C LYS A 12 40.97 -6.50 30.70
N TYR A 13 39.91 -6.45 29.92
CA TYR A 13 38.52 -6.54 30.38
C TYR A 13 37.93 -7.95 30.22
N CYS A 14 38.59 -8.81 29.45
CA CYS A 14 38.18 -10.19 29.20
C CYS A 14 39.38 -11.09 28.90
N ASP A 15 39.19 -12.41 29.00
CA ASP A 15 40.17 -13.41 28.63
C ASP A 15 40.05 -13.75 27.14
N GLU A 16 41.19 -13.79 26.43
CA GLU A 16 41.27 -14.02 24.98
C GLU A 16 40.43 -15.22 24.51
N GLY A 17 39.61 -15.02 23.50
CA GLY A 17 38.73 -16.05 22.93
C GLY A 17 37.49 -16.39 23.78
N SER A 18 37.27 -15.72 24.91
CA SER A 18 36.02 -15.85 25.66
C SER A 18 34.83 -15.36 24.83
N LEU A 19 33.67 -15.98 25.03
CA LEU A 19 32.41 -15.58 24.40
C LEU A 19 31.46 -15.02 25.46
N ASP A 20 30.71 -13.99 25.10
CA ASP A 20 29.64 -13.44 25.93
C ASP A 20 28.39 -13.12 25.10
N THR A 21 27.25 -13.08 25.78
CA THR A 21 25.95 -12.75 25.20
C THR A 21 25.26 -11.70 26.06
N LEU A 22 25.17 -10.48 25.55
CA LEU A 22 24.51 -9.38 26.24
C LEU A 22 23.06 -9.26 25.79
N TYR A 23 22.15 -9.52 26.74
CA TYR A 23 20.72 -9.31 26.54
C TYR A 23 20.34 -7.87 26.84
N GLN A 24 19.87 -7.15 25.82
CA GLN A 24 19.31 -5.81 25.94
C GLN A 24 17.80 -5.86 25.68
N GLU A 25 17.09 -4.77 26.00
CA GLU A 25 15.64 -4.69 25.87
C GLU A 25 15.16 -5.08 24.46
N ASN A 26 15.82 -4.56 23.42
CA ASN A 26 15.43 -4.72 22.01
C ASN A 26 16.36 -5.60 21.17
N ARG A 27 17.45 -6.15 21.74
CA ARG A 27 18.43 -6.94 20.99
C ARG A 27 19.26 -7.85 21.88
N THR A 28 19.88 -8.84 21.26
CA THR A 28 20.88 -9.73 21.83
C THR A 28 22.19 -9.47 21.09
N VAL A 29 23.26 -9.18 21.82
CA VAL A 29 24.59 -8.93 21.26
C VAL A 29 25.47 -10.14 21.58
N TYR A 30 26.04 -10.76 20.55
CA TYR A 30 27.05 -11.80 20.68
C TYR A 30 28.42 -11.14 20.54
N ALA A 31 29.30 -11.40 21.48
CA ALA A 31 30.63 -10.82 21.52
C ALA A 31 31.69 -11.87 21.85
N HIS A 32 32.90 -11.66 21.33
CA HIS A 32 34.07 -12.42 21.71
C HIS A 32 35.16 -11.49 22.25
N CYS A 33 36.12 -12.06 22.98
CA CYS A 33 37.26 -11.31 23.46
C CYS A 33 38.43 -11.39 22.49
N GLU A 34 38.90 -10.24 22.02
CA GLU A 34 40.09 -10.08 21.18
C GLU A 34 41.01 -9.01 21.80
N GLU A 35 42.29 -9.34 21.96
CA GLU A 35 43.32 -8.46 22.57
C GLU A 35 42.96 -7.93 23.98
N GLY A 36 42.12 -8.64 24.72
CA GLY A 36 41.63 -8.24 26.05
C GLY A 36 40.47 -7.23 26.03
N PHE A 37 39.83 -7.01 24.87
CA PHE A 37 38.64 -6.19 24.70
C PHE A 37 37.49 -6.99 24.10
N TRP A 38 36.25 -6.63 24.43
CA TRP A 38 35.06 -7.27 23.86
C TRP A 38 34.78 -6.71 22.46
N GLU A 39 34.86 -7.57 21.46
CA GLU A 39 34.50 -7.31 20.07
C GLU A 39 33.11 -7.88 19.76
N THR A 40 32.31 -7.14 19.00
CA THR A 40 30.94 -7.55 18.67
C THR A 40 30.91 -8.41 17.43
N ASP A 41 30.48 -9.67 17.56
CA ASP A 41 30.29 -10.59 16.44
C ASP A 41 29.01 -10.29 15.67
N SER A 42 27.89 -10.21 16.38
CA SER A 42 26.58 -10.03 15.77
C SER A 42 25.55 -9.46 16.74
N ILE A 43 24.54 -8.81 16.17
CA ILE A 43 23.43 -8.22 16.90
C ILE A 43 22.13 -8.79 16.35
N VAL A 44 21.39 -9.51 17.19
CA VAL A 44 20.06 -10.03 16.86
C VAL A 44 19.01 -9.16 17.54
N TYR A 45 18.29 -8.36 16.76
CA TYR A 45 17.18 -7.56 17.27
C TYR A 45 15.99 -8.48 17.60
N LYS A 46 15.35 -8.22 18.74
CA LYS A 46 14.05 -8.85 19.03
C LYS A 46 13.03 -8.34 18.00
N PRO A 47 12.19 -9.22 17.42
CA PRO A 47 11.14 -8.77 16.52
C PRO A 47 10.24 -7.76 17.25
N LYS A 48 10.05 -6.58 16.68
CA LYS A 48 9.07 -5.62 17.18
C LYS A 48 7.69 -6.27 17.03
N GLU A 49 6.89 -6.25 18.09
CA GLU A 49 5.51 -6.74 18.04
C GLU A 49 4.71 -5.98 16.96
N LYS A 50 3.89 -6.71 16.21
CA LYS A 50 3.04 -6.14 15.17
C LYS A 50 1.83 -5.46 15.83
N VAL A 51 1.78 -4.13 15.80
CA VAL A 51 0.67 -3.34 16.35
C VAL A 51 -0.14 -2.78 15.21
N TYR A 52 -1.26 -3.43 14.90
CA TYR A 52 -2.10 -3.08 13.76
C TYR A 52 -2.96 -1.83 14.01
N PRO A 53 -3.34 -1.08 12.95
CA PRO A 53 -4.32 -0.01 13.05
C PRO A 53 -5.68 -0.53 13.54
N ASN A 54 -6.40 0.27 14.32
CA ASN A 54 -7.77 -0.03 14.68
C ASN A 54 -8.69 0.26 13.48
N MET A 55 -9.45 -0.75 13.04
CA MET A 55 -10.29 -0.69 11.85
C MET A 55 -11.78 -0.40 12.15
N ASP A 56 -12.16 -0.18 13.41
CA ASP A 56 -13.56 0.11 13.80
C ASP A 56 -14.09 1.38 13.12
N SER A 57 -13.18 2.28 12.74
CA SER A 57 -13.49 3.54 12.06
C SER A 57 -13.27 3.48 10.54
N LEU A 58 -13.18 2.29 9.93
CA LEU A 58 -12.84 2.14 8.51
C LEU A 58 -13.83 2.90 7.64
N PHE A 59 -15.12 2.65 7.87
CA PHE A 59 -16.25 3.27 7.17
C PHE A 59 -16.92 4.38 7.98
N ALA A 60 -16.29 4.83 9.07
CA ALA A 60 -16.89 5.86 9.91
C ALA A 60 -16.90 7.21 9.19
N SER A 61 -18.04 7.89 9.24
CA SER A 61 -18.25 9.21 8.67
C SER A 61 -19.28 9.95 9.51
N ASP A 62 -19.15 11.28 9.62
CA ASP A 62 -20.13 12.11 10.32
C ASP A 62 -21.35 12.45 9.43
N TYR A 63 -21.33 11.97 8.17
CA TYR A 63 -22.32 12.25 7.14
C TYR A 63 -23.12 11.00 6.74
N GLU A 64 -22.93 9.89 7.44
CA GLU A 64 -23.67 8.62 7.30
C GLU A 64 -23.91 8.21 5.83
N PRO A 65 -22.84 8.04 5.02
CA PRO A 65 -22.97 7.57 3.65
C PRO A 65 -23.67 6.21 3.64
N VAL A 66 -24.57 6.02 2.66
CA VAL A 66 -25.30 4.76 2.51
C VAL A 66 -24.41 3.78 1.79
N TYR A 67 -24.09 2.68 2.46
CA TYR A 67 -23.34 1.57 1.90
C TYR A 67 -24.27 0.45 1.45
N SER A 68 -23.95 -0.13 0.30
CA SER A 68 -24.46 -1.44 -0.13
C SER A 68 -23.35 -2.48 -0.03
N GLU A 69 -23.69 -3.74 -0.24
CA GLU A 69 -22.74 -4.85 -0.28
C GLU A 69 -22.73 -5.50 -1.66
N PHE A 70 -21.54 -5.89 -2.11
CA PHE A 70 -21.31 -6.65 -3.33
C PHE A 70 -20.40 -7.83 -2.99
N GLU A 71 -20.87 -9.06 -3.26
CA GLU A 71 -20.06 -10.26 -3.14
C GLU A 71 -19.42 -10.57 -4.50
N ASP A 72 -18.09 -10.58 -4.55
CA ASP A 72 -17.34 -10.98 -5.75
C ASP A 72 -17.53 -12.49 -5.98
N PRO A 73 -18.16 -12.93 -7.09
CA PRO A 73 -18.45 -14.34 -7.32
C PRO A 73 -17.20 -15.21 -7.55
N ARG A 74 -16.03 -14.59 -7.73
CA ARG A 74 -14.78 -15.30 -8.03
C ARG A 74 -14.09 -15.83 -6.77
N ASP A 75 -14.22 -15.12 -5.64
CA ASP A 75 -13.55 -15.45 -4.38
C ASP A 75 -14.45 -15.33 -3.13
N HIS A 76 -15.73 -14.99 -3.31
CA HIS A 76 -16.72 -14.76 -2.24
C HIS A 76 -16.36 -13.62 -1.28
N GLN A 77 -15.46 -12.72 -1.70
CA GLN A 77 -15.14 -11.55 -0.90
C GLN A 77 -16.25 -10.52 -1.00
N VAL A 78 -16.71 -10.05 0.16
CA VAL A 78 -17.75 -9.03 0.25
C VAL A 78 -17.11 -7.64 0.35
N TYR A 79 -17.50 -6.77 -0.58
CA TYR A 79 -17.10 -5.38 -0.65
C TYR A 79 -18.27 -4.49 -0.28
N LYS A 80 -18.00 -3.44 0.50
CA LYS A 80 -18.94 -2.33 0.59
C LYS A 80 -18.85 -1.48 -0.67
N THR A 81 -19.98 -0.98 -1.14
CA THR A 81 -20.08 -0.05 -2.26
C THR A 81 -20.77 1.24 -1.81
N VAL A 82 -20.46 2.35 -2.46
CA VAL A 82 -21.06 3.66 -2.21
C VAL A 82 -21.40 4.32 -3.53
N VAL A 83 -22.49 5.09 -3.56
CA VAL A 83 -22.89 5.85 -4.74
C VAL A 83 -22.32 7.26 -4.63
N LEU A 84 -21.50 7.65 -5.61
CA LEU A 84 -20.97 9.00 -5.76
C LEU A 84 -21.83 9.76 -6.78
N SER A 85 -21.88 11.09 -6.65
CA SER A 85 -22.60 11.97 -7.57
C SER A 85 -21.68 13.12 -7.95
N GLU A 86 -21.72 13.57 -9.20
CA GLU A 86 -20.85 14.66 -9.69
C GLU A 86 -21.01 15.94 -8.86
N SER A 87 -22.24 16.24 -8.45
CA SER A 87 -22.56 17.32 -7.53
C SER A 87 -23.79 16.96 -6.69
N TYR A 88 -24.00 17.69 -5.59
CA TYR A 88 -25.15 17.47 -4.73
C TYR A 88 -26.46 17.62 -5.50
N GLY A 89 -27.23 16.54 -5.61
CA GLY A 89 -28.49 16.50 -6.35
C GLY A 89 -28.35 16.23 -7.85
N SER A 90 -27.15 15.92 -8.36
CA SER A 90 -26.97 15.47 -9.74
C SER A 90 -27.69 14.13 -9.98
N ALA A 91 -28.21 13.98 -11.21
CA ALA A 91 -28.75 12.71 -11.69
C ALA A 91 -27.63 11.74 -12.10
N ASP A 92 -26.47 12.27 -12.49
CA ASP A 92 -25.31 11.49 -12.89
C ASP A 92 -24.57 10.97 -11.66
N LYS A 93 -24.47 9.65 -11.58
CA LYS A 93 -23.98 8.91 -10.43
C LYS A 93 -23.22 7.67 -10.87
N ILE A 94 -22.23 7.30 -10.07
CA ILE A 94 -21.51 6.02 -10.20
C ILE A 94 -21.56 5.26 -8.89
N GLU A 95 -21.60 3.93 -8.97
CA GLU A 95 -21.45 3.05 -7.81
C GLU A 95 -20.01 2.56 -7.76
N VAL A 96 -19.30 2.82 -6.66
CA VAL A 96 -17.88 2.50 -6.51
C VAL A 96 -17.65 1.61 -5.30
N PHE A 97 -16.60 0.80 -5.33
CA PHE A 97 -16.14 0.11 -4.12
C PHE A 97 -15.70 1.14 -3.08
N ALA A 98 -16.13 0.94 -1.83
CA ALA A 98 -15.75 1.73 -0.66
C ALA A 98 -14.47 1.21 0.02
N GLN A 99 -14.00 0.01 -0.32
CA GLN A 99 -12.66 -0.49 0.04
C GLN A 99 -11.87 -0.84 -1.22
N ASN A 100 -10.56 -1.05 -1.10
CA ASN A 100 -9.74 -1.41 -2.27
C ASN A 100 -10.02 -2.86 -2.70
N LEU A 101 -9.86 -3.16 -3.98
CA LEU A 101 -9.96 -4.54 -4.50
C LEU A 101 -8.92 -5.45 -3.83
N ASN A 102 -9.30 -6.68 -3.46
CA ASN A 102 -8.44 -7.67 -2.82
C ASN A 102 -8.53 -9.06 -3.48
N TYR A 103 -8.56 -9.08 -4.81
CA TYR A 103 -8.64 -10.30 -5.62
C TYR A 103 -7.25 -10.90 -5.94
N GLY A 104 -7.14 -12.22 -5.99
CA GLY A 104 -5.89 -12.93 -6.36
C GLY A 104 -5.04 -13.39 -5.18
N VAL A 105 -3.88 -13.99 -5.50
CA VAL A 105 -3.00 -14.68 -4.54
C VAL A 105 -1.87 -13.77 -4.08
N MET A 106 -1.69 -13.64 -2.77
CA MET A 106 -0.55 -12.90 -2.23
C MET A 106 0.77 -13.60 -2.57
N ILE A 107 1.73 -12.83 -3.11
CA ILE A 107 3.12 -13.25 -3.25
C ILE A 107 4.02 -12.40 -2.36
N ASP A 108 5.19 -12.93 -2.03
CA ASP A 108 6.19 -12.20 -1.25
C ASP A 108 6.62 -10.94 -2.00
N SER A 109 6.65 -9.80 -1.31
CA SER A 109 6.91 -8.48 -1.91
C SER A 109 8.31 -8.34 -2.55
N SER A 110 9.25 -9.27 -2.29
CA SER A 110 10.55 -9.34 -2.98
C SER A 110 10.47 -9.99 -4.36
N LYS A 111 9.34 -10.62 -4.69
CA LYS A 111 9.08 -11.26 -5.98
C LYS A 111 8.37 -10.30 -6.92
N ARG A 112 8.47 -10.57 -8.22
CA ARG A 112 7.74 -9.85 -9.26
C ARG A 112 6.52 -10.67 -9.67
N MET A 113 5.40 -9.97 -9.95
CA MET A 113 4.19 -10.55 -10.53
C MET A 113 4.49 -10.90 -12.00
N LEU A 114 4.66 -12.20 -12.28
CA LEU A 114 5.13 -12.70 -13.59
C LEU A 114 4.34 -13.93 -14.06
N ASP A 115 3.46 -14.48 -13.21
CA ASP A 115 2.68 -15.67 -13.55
C ASP A 115 1.38 -15.28 -14.24
N ASP A 116 1.42 -15.17 -15.58
CA ASP A 116 0.26 -14.82 -16.42
C ASP A 116 -0.95 -15.79 -16.31
N SER A 117 -0.84 -16.89 -15.55
CA SER A 117 -1.92 -17.88 -15.38
C SER A 117 -2.85 -17.61 -14.19
N LYS A 118 -2.49 -16.69 -13.30
CA LYS A 118 -3.26 -16.37 -12.09
C LYS A 118 -3.07 -14.91 -11.71
N VAL A 119 -4.03 -14.36 -10.95
CA VAL A 119 -3.85 -13.01 -10.43
C VAL A 119 -2.94 -13.02 -9.21
N GLU A 120 -1.85 -12.25 -9.25
CA GLU A 120 -0.88 -12.09 -8.16
C GLU A 120 -1.04 -10.71 -7.50
N LYS A 121 -0.88 -10.63 -6.17
CA LYS A 121 -0.99 -9.38 -5.42
C LYS A 121 0.11 -9.23 -4.37
N HIS A 122 0.47 -7.99 -4.05
CA HIS A 122 1.24 -7.67 -2.85
C HIS A 122 0.31 -7.08 -1.78
N CYS A 123 0.63 -7.32 -0.51
CA CYS A 123 -0.03 -6.67 0.62
C CYS A 123 0.92 -5.68 1.28
N GLU A 124 0.38 -4.61 1.86
CA GLU A 124 1.16 -3.65 2.63
C GLU A 124 2.03 -4.38 3.68
N LEU A 125 3.28 -3.93 3.81
CA LEU A 125 4.26 -4.50 4.75
C LEU A 125 4.50 -6.02 4.60
N ASN A 126 4.17 -6.60 3.43
CA ASN A 126 4.24 -8.03 3.17
C ASN A 126 3.45 -8.86 4.20
N ASP A 127 2.28 -8.35 4.62
CA ASP A 127 1.40 -8.99 5.60
C ASP A 127 -0.06 -9.00 5.08
N GLU A 128 -0.61 -10.20 4.91
CA GLU A 128 -1.96 -10.45 4.38
C GLU A 128 -3.05 -9.76 5.20
N TRP A 129 -2.81 -9.50 6.50
CA TRP A 129 -3.75 -8.77 7.35
C TRP A 129 -4.13 -7.42 6.74
N PHE A 130 -3.20 -6.69 6.11
CA PHE A 130 -3.53 -5.39 5.51
C PHE A 130 -4.44 -5.52 4.29
N CYS A 131 -4.20 -6.53 3.45
CA CYS A 131 -5.07 -6.84 2.32
C CYS A 131 -6.51 -7.06 2.80
N ASP A 132 -6.68 -7.88 3.83
CA ASP A 132 -7.99 -8.28 4.37
C ASP A 132 -8.70 -7.17 5.17
N ASN A 133 -7.96 -6.14 5.58
CA ASN A 133 -8.46 -5.03 6.38
C ASN A 133 -8.57 -3.72 5.57
N GLY A 134 -8.94 -3.84 4.30
CA GLY A 134 -9.40 -2.72 3.47
C GLY A 134 -8.33 -2.02 2.61
N TRP A 135 -7.02 -2.25 2.87
CA TRP A 135 -5.99 -1.78 1.93
C TRP A 135 -6.02 -2.57 0.63
N GLY A 136 -6.54 -3.79 0.67
CA GLY A 136 -6.64 -4.68 -0.48
C GLY A 136 -5.30 -5.04 -1.08
N GLY A 137 -5.36 -5.68 -2.25
CA GLY A 137 -4.19 -6.04 -3.02
C GLY A 137 -3.57 -4.84 -3.71
N GLN A 138 -2.26 -4.89 -3.88
CA GLN A 138 -1.51 -4.01 -4.77
C GLN A 138 -1.08 -4.79 -5.99
N TYR A 139 -1.26 -4.20 -7.16
CA TYR A 139 -1.09 -4.86 -8.45
C TYR A 139 -0.19 -4.01 -9.35
N THR A 140 0.70 -4.65 -10.12
CA THR A 140 1.36 -3.95 -11.23
C THR A 140 0.34 -3.58 -12.29
N TRP A 141 0.71 -2.71 -13.23
CA TRP A 141 -0.22 -2.23 -14.25
C TRP A 141 -0.72 -3.36 -15.15
N SER A 142 0.16 -4.20 -15.67
CA SER A 142 -0.26 -5.33 -16.50
C SER A 142 -1.15 -6.31 -15.74
N GLU A 143 -0.81 -6.59 -14.48
CA GLU A 143 -1.61 -7.41 -13.57
C GLU A 143 -3.02 -6.83 -13.38
N ALA A 144 -3.12 -5.54 -13.02
CA ALA A 144 -4.39 -4.84 -12.85
C ALA A 144 -5.22 -4.83 -14.14
N MET A 145 -4.58 -4.67 -15.30
CA MET A 145 -5.25 -4.72 -16.59
C MET A 145 -5.59 -6.14 -17.05
N ALA A 146 -5.27 -7.18 -16.28
CA ALA A 146 -5.41 -8.58 -16.68
C ALA A 146 -4.67 -8.89 -18.01
N LEU A 147 -3.45 -8.36 -18.13
CA LEU A 147 -2.56 -8.48 -19.28
C LEU A 147 -1.28 -9.24 -18.91
N PRO A 148 -0.59 -9.87 -19.88
CA PRO A 148 0.70 -10.50 -19.65
C PRO A 148 1.75 -9.55 -19.04
N ALA A 149 2.54 -10.03 -18.07
CA ALA A 149 3.48 -9.23 -17.28
C ALA A 149 4.52 -8.48 -18.11
N LYS A 150 4.81 -8.94 -19.34
CA LYS A 150 5.71 -8.25 -20.29
C LYS A 150 5.29 -6.79 -20.56
N TYR A 151 3.99 -6.47 -20.42
CA TYR A 151 3.45 -5.12 -20.67
C TYR A 151 3.75 -4.11 -19.56
N ASP A 152 4.37 -4.53 -18.45
CA ASP A 152 5.00 -3.59 -17.51
C ASP A 152 6.24 -2.89 -18.11
N THR A 153 6.74 -3.38 -19.24
CA THR A 153 7.92 -2.82 -19.93
C THR A 153 7.68 -2.50 -21.41
N LEU A 154 6.47 -2.75 -21.91
CA LEU A 154 6.08 -2.58 -23.30
C LEU A 154 4.75 -1.82 -23.38
N PHE A 155 4.48 -1.16 -24.51
CA PHE A 155 3.10 -0.71 -24.79
C PHE A 155 2.20 -1.92 -25.01
N TRP A 156 0.98 -1.89 -24.45
CA TRP A 156 -0.02 -2.91 -24.76
C TRP A 156 -0.59 -2.73 -26.18
N LYS A 157 -1.06 -1.52 -26.51
CA LYS A 157 -1.47 -1.05 -27.85
C LYS A 157 -1.30 0.48 -27.93
N GLU A 158 -1.37 1.07 -29.13
CA GLU A 158 -1.48 2.54 -29.28
C GLU A 158 -2.65 3.01 -28.40
N SER A 159 -2.35 3.79 -27.37
CA SER A 159 -3.29 4.18 -26.32
C SER A 159 -4.55 4.77 -26.98
N LEU A 160 -5.70 4.18 -26.70
CA LEU A 160 -6.97 4.87 -26.95
C LEU A 160 -6.90 6.18 -26.14
N GLU A 161 -6.99 7.30 -26.85
CA GLU A 161 -6.75 8.62 -26.28
C GLU A 161 -7.84 8.97 -25.25
N GLY A 162 -7.45 9.48 -24.08
CA GLY A 162 -8.35 10.09 -23.11
C GLY A 162 -8.38 9.45 -21.72
N ASP A 163 -8.95 10.17 -20.75
CA ASP A 163 -9.08 9.72 -19.36
C ASP A 163 -10.36 8.89 -19.10
N GLU A 164 -11.20 8.75 -20.12
CA GLU A 164 -12.49 8.05 -20.11
C GLU A 164 -12.36 6.56 -20.46
N GLN A 165 -11.13 6.03 -20.53
CA GLN A 165 -10.89 4.64 -20.90
C GLN A 165 -11.48 3.71 -19.82
N ILE A 166 -12.58 3.05 -20.17
CA ILE A 166 -13.17 1.96 -19.40
C ILE A 166 -12.38 0.68 -19.71
N HIS A 167 -11.81 0.07 -18.67
CA HIS A 167 -11.13 -1.21 -18.76
C HIS A 167 -11.50 -2.07 -17.56
N GLN A 168 -12.15 -3.21 -17.78
CA GLN A 168 -12.53 -4.14 -16.70
C GLN A 168 -11.32 -4.52 -15.84
N GLY A 169 -10.25 -4.98 -16.50
CA GLY A 169 -9.05 -5.45 -15.82
C GLY A 169 -9.36 -6.61 -14.87
N ILE A 170 -8.84 -6.55 -13.65
CA ILE A 170 -9.11 -7.54 -12.60
C ILE A 170 -10.35 -7.23 -11.76
N CYS A 171 -11.09 -6.15 -12.04
CA CYS A 171 -12.38 -5.93 -11.40
C CYS A 171 -13.37 -7.05 -11.80
N PRO A 172 -14.37 -7.36 -10.95
CA PRO A 172 -15.37 -8.37 -11.24
C PRO A 172 -16.17 -8.06 -12.51
N ASP A 173 -16.83 -9.06 -13.10
CA ASP A 173 -17.72 -8.83 -14.24
C ASP A 173 -18.82 -7.81 -13.89
N GLY A 174 -19.06 -6.86 -14.80
CA GLY A 174 -19.97 -5.72 -14.57
C GLY A 174 -19.34 -4.57 -13.78
N TRP A 175 -18.04 -4.63 -13.52
CA TRP A 175 -17.24 -3.58 -12.90
C TRP A 175 -15.96 -3.34 -13.70
N HIS A 176 -15.42 -2.12 -13.60
CA HIS A 176 -14.16 -1.75 -14.23
C HIS A 176 -13.27 -0.93 -13.28
N ILE A 177 -12.01 -0.79 -13.66
CA ILE A 177 -11.05 0.01 -12.90
C ILE A 177 -11.40 1.49 -13.05
N MET A 178 -11.54 2.17 -11.92
CA MET A 178 -11.90 3.60 -11.87
C MET A 178 -10.91 4.43 -12.70
N ASN A 179 -11.40 5.05 -13.75
CA ASN A 179 -10.60 5.79 -14.71
C ASN A 179 -10.39 7.24 -14.28
N GLY A 180 -9.53 7.97 -15.00
CA GLY A 180 -9.17 9.32 -14.65
C GLY A 180 -10.36 10.30 -14.71
N TYR A 181 -11.28 10.12 -15.66
CA TYR A 181 -12.49 10.94 -15.75
C TYR A 181 -13.38 10.74 -14.52
N GLU A 182 -13.57 9.50 -14.08
CA GLU A 182 -14.43 9.20 -12.92
C GLU A 182 -13.87 9.77 -11.63
N TRP A 183 -12.56 9.63 -11.41
CA TRP A 183 -11.87 10.28 -10.30
C TRP A 183 -12.07 11.80 -10.34
N ARG A 184 -11.91 12.44 -11.50
CA ARG A 184 -12.06 13.89 -11.66
C ARG A 184 -13.48 14.39 -11.41
N THR A 185 -14.46 13.62 -11.86
CA THR A 185 -15.86 14.07 -11.96
C THR A 185 -16.65 13.75 -10.69
N TYR A 186 -16.42 12.58 -10.08
CA TYR A 186 -17.26 12.08 -8.98
C TYR A 186 -16.59 12.17 -7.61
N THR A 187 -15.33 12.58 -7.53
CA THR A 187 -14.61 12.72 -6.26
C THR A 187 -14.22 14.17 -5.96
N SER A 188 -14.07 14.49 -4.68
CA SER A 188 -13.61 15.80 -4.23
C SER A 188 -12.13 16.00 -4.55
N SER A 189 -11.73 17.24 -4.85
CA SER A 189 -10.32 17.62 -4.94
C SER A 189 -9.61 17.63 -3.57
N ALA A 190 -10.36 17.63 -2.47
CA ALA A 190 -9.83 17.51 -1.12
C ALA A 190 -9.85 16.05 -0.67
N GLY A 191 -8.67 15.44 -0.51
CA GLY A 191 -8.58 14.02 -0.18
C GLY A 191 -9.11 13.64 1.21
N LEU A 192 -9.27 14.62 2.12
CA LEU A 192 -9.93 14.42 3.41
C LEU A 192 -11.33 13.80 3.27
N ASP A 193 -12.10 14.26 2.28
CA ASP A 193 -13.44 13.76 1.97
C ASP A 193 -13.47 12.27 1.63
N LEU A 194 -12.34 11.74 1.14
CA LEU A 194 -12.17 10.34 0.74
C LEU A 194 -11.51 9.50 1.84
N ALA A 195 -10.68 10.11 2.68
CA ALA A 195 -9.81 9.42 3.63
C ALA A 195 -10.58 8.79 4.80
N SER A 196 -10.38 7.48 5.01
CA SER A 196 -10.86 6.73 6.17
C SER A 196 -10.33 7.32 7.47
N LYS A 197 -11.08 7.19 8.58
CA LYS A 197 -10.68 7.63 9.92
C LYS A 197 -9.74 6.65 10.65
N SER A 198 -9.34 5.52 10.04
CA SER A 198 -8.69 4.40 10.76
C SER A 198 -7.18 4.45 10.91
N ASN A 199 -6.45 4.94 9.91
CA ASN A 199 -5.00 4.77 9.85
C ASN A 199 -4.19 6.08 9.86
N TRP A 200 -4.74 7.10 10.51
CA TRP A 200 -4.08 8.36 10.80
C TRP A 200 -4.61 8.99 12.09
N LYS A 201 -3.79 9.82 12.73
CA LYS A 201 -4.02 10.25 14.13
C LYS A 201 -5.03 11.38 14.29
N LEU A 202 -5.31 12.14 13.23
CA LEU A 202 -6.14 13.33 13.30
C LEU A 202 -7.58 12.99 12.89
N LYS A 203 -8.50 13.05 13.85
CA LYS A 203 -9.94 13.02 13.55
C LYS A 203 -10.38 14.42 13.15
N LYS A 204 -10.69 14.61 11.86
CA LYS A 204 -11.19 15.89 11.33
C LYS A 204 -12.64 15.74 10.87
N ILE A 205 -13.40 16.82 11.05
CA ILE A 205 -14.73 16.96 10.46
C ILE A 205 -14.55 16.94 8.93
N GLY A 206 -15.43 16.19 8.24
CA GLY A 206 -15.32 15.99 6.78
C GLY A 206 -14.44 14.81 6.38
N ALA A 207 -13.80 14.12 7.33
CA ALA A 207 -13.11 12.87 6.99
C ALA A 207 -14.12 11.81 6.53
N ASN A 208 -13.86 11.21 5.37
CA ASN A 208 -14.71 10.17 4.76
C ASN A 208 -16.15 10.62 4.48
N SER A 209 -16.41 11.89 4.18
CA SER A 209 -17.77 12.35 3.83
C SER A 209 -18.30 11.73 2.53
N SER A 210 -17.45 11.37 1.57
CA SER A 210 -17.83 10.61 0.37
C SER A 210 -18.21 9.15 0.65
N GLY A 211 -17.72 8.59 1.76
CA GLY A 211 -17.82 7.18 2.08
C GLY A 211 -16.77 6.29 1.41
N MET A 212 -15.90 6.80 0.53
CA MET A 212 -14.88 6.00 -0.18
C MET A 212 -13.83 5.33 0.72
N SER A 213 -13.71 5.71 1.99
CA SER A 213 -12.88 5.04 3.00
C SER A 213 -11.46 4.71 2.53
N VAL A 214 -10.79 5.68 1.90
CA VAL A 214 -9.41 5.56 1.41
C VAL A 214 -8.44 5.42 2.58
N LEU A 215 -7.64 4.36 2.59
CA LEU A 215 -6.59 4.14 3.59
C LEU A 215 -5.23 4.60 3.03
N PHE A 216 -4.47 5.34 3.83
CA PHE A 216 -3.10 5.72 3.49
C PHE A 216 -2.12 4.54 3.56
N LYS A 217 -1.05 4.54 2.75
CA LYS A 217 -0.02 3.50 2.79
C LYS A 217 0.70 3.47 4.15
N MET A 218 1.18 2.29 4.53
CA MET A 218 1.84 2.09 5.82
C MET A 218 3.36 2.08 5.63
N LYS A 219 4.07 2.87 6.45
CA LYS A 219 5.54 2.80 6.58
C LYS A 219 5.96 1.69 7.55
N ALA A 220 5.16 1.52 8.59
CA ALA A 220 5.27 0.49 9.61
C ALA A 220 3.87 0.24 10.17
N TYR A 221 3.68 -0.81 10.98
CA TYR A 221 2.36 -1.23 11.47
C TYR A 221 1.57 -0.11 12.18
N ASP A 222 2.28 0.80 12.85
CA ASP A 222 1.73 1.91 13.64
C ASP A 222 1.92 3.29 12.98
N VAL A 223 2.46 3.35 11.75
CA VAL A 223 2.85 4.61 11.09
C VAL A 223 2.47 4.59 9.62
N SER A 224 1.55 5.47 9.21
CA SER A 224 1.24 5.71 7.79
C SER A 224 2.11 6.81 7.19
N VAL A 225 2.25 6.79 5.86
CA VAL A 225 2.94 7.85 5.09
C VAL A 225 2.01 8.98 4.64
N MET A 226 0.73 8.95 5.06
CA MET A 226 -0.27 9.98 4.74
C MET A 226 -0.52 10.17 3.23
N GLN A 227 -0.27 9.13 2.43
CA GLN A 227 -0.49 9.10 0.98
C GLN A 227 -1.15 7.79 0.59
N ALA A 228 -2.14 7.83 -0.30
CA ALA A 228 -2.70 6.67 -0.98
C ALA A 228 -2.50 6.82 -2.49
N TYR A 229 -2.37 5.69 -3.17
CA TYR A 229 -2.06 5.65 -4.59
C TYR A 229 -2.97 4.64 -5.29
N PHE A 230 -3.65 5.10 -6.34
CA PHE A 230 -4.53 4.29 -7.16
C PHE A 230 -4.07 4.28 -8.60
N LEU A 231 -3.95 3.09 -9.16
CA LEU A 231 -3.54 2.93 -10.55
C LEU A 231 -4.69 3.25 -11.50
N LEU A 232 -4.38 3.92 -12.60
CA LEU A 232 -5.34 4.18 -13.68
C LEU A 232 -5.11 3.26 -14.88
N PRO A 233 -6.16 2.96 -15.67
CA PRO A 233 -6.02 2.17 -16.89
C PRO A 233 -5.12 2.80 -17.96
N LYS A 234 -5.08 4.13 -18.01
CA LYS A 234 -4.37 4.90 -19.04
C LYS A 234 -2.84 4.78 -18.89
N GLU A 235 -2.17 4.30 -19.95
CA GLU A 235 -0.71 4.29 -20.04
C GLU A 235 -0.16 5.72 -20.25
N SER A 236 0.99 6.04 -19.65
CA SER A 236 1.72 7.29 -19.90
C SER A 236 2.94 7.08 -20.79
N SER A 237 3.54 5.89 -20.75
CA SER A 237 4.67 5.51 -21.61
C SER A 237 4.82 3.98 -21.63
N LYS A 238 5.83 3.47 -22.35
CA LYS A 238 6.16 2.03 -22.39
C LYS A 238 6.31 1.42 -21.00
N ILE A 239 6.85 2.17 -20.05
CA ILE A 239 7.22 1.72 -18.70
C ILE A 239 6.37 2.40 -17.62
N GLY A 240 5.49 3.32 -18.00
CA GLY A 240 4.78 4.20 -17.08
C GLY A 240 3.27 4.17 -17.27
N THR A 241 2.56 4.39 -16.17
CA THR A 241 1.12 4.60 -16.14
C THR A 241 0.79 5.85 -15.33
N PHE A 242 -0.43 6.35 -15.47
CA PHE A 242 -0.96 7.38 -14.58
C PHE A 242 -1.47 6.77 -13.27
N ALA A 243 -1.45 7.58 -12.22
CA ALA A 243 -2.02 7.26 -10.92
C ALA A 243 -2.82 8.43 -10.36
N VAL A 244 -3.59 8.12 -9.32
CA VAL A 244 -4.16 9.11 -8.40
C VAL A 244 -3.36 9.07 -7.11
N THR A 245 -2.82 10.22 -6.71
CA THR A 245 -2.20 10.39 -5.41
C THR A 245 -3.14 11.16 -4.48
N ILE A 246 -3.53 10.54 -3.37
CA ILE A 246 -4.42 11.15 -2.38
C ILE A 246 -3.64 11.42 -1.10
N THR A 247 -3.64 12.69 -0.70
CA THR A 247 -3.23 13.13 0.63
C THR A 247 -4.45 13.60 1.40
N GLU A 248 -4.29 13.94 2.67
CA GLU A 248 -5.35 14.62 3.41
C GLU A 248 -5.83 15.92 2.71
N GLN A 249 -4.92 16.64 2.08
CA GLN A 249 -5.22 17.99 1.58
C GLN A 249 -5.73 18.00 0.15
N SER A 250 -5.37 16.98 -0.63
CA SER A 250 -5.47 17.04 -2.09
C SER A 250 -5.56 15.66 -2.72
N VAL A 251 -6.36 15.58 -3.78
CA VAL A 251 -6.37 14.51 -4.77
C VAL A 251 -5.63 15.02 -6.00
N TRP A 252 -4.52 14.37 -6.34
CA TRP A 252 -3.70 14.68 -7.51
C TRP A 252 -3.92 13.62 -8.58
N LEU A 253 -4.17 14.09 -9.80
CA LEU A 253 -4.44 13.29 -10.98
C LEU A 253 -4.10 14.16 -12.20
N GLY A 254 -3.19 13.72 -13.07
CA GLY A 254 -2.86 14.49 -14.28
C GLY A 254 -1.55 14.10 -14.96
N ASP A 255 -1.22 14.86 -16.01
CA ASP A 255 -0.10 14.65 -16.94
C ASP A 255 1.31 14.67 -16.30
N ASP A 256 1.43 14.92 -14.99
CA ASP A 256 2.70 14.92 -14.27
C ASP A 256 2.82 13.74 -13.25
N ASP A 257 1.72 13.08 -12.89
CA ASP A 257 1.74 11.99 -11.89
C ASP A 257 1.86 10.63 -12.57
N HIS A 258 3.11 10.28 -12.90
CA HIS A 258 3.48 9.04 -13.55
C HIS A 258 4.23 8.11 -12.63
N ILE A 259 3.84 6.86 -12.66
CA ILE A 259 4.43 5.79 -11.87
C ILE A 259 4.93 4.68 -12.80
N GLY A 260 5.92 3.90 -12.33
CA GLY A 260 6.38 2.74 -13.06
C GLY A 260 5.29 1.66 -13.08
N LYS A 261 4.99 1.09 -14.24
CA LYS A 261 4.00 0.00 -14.37
C LYS A 261 4.31 -1.22 -13.49
N HIS A 262 5.59 -1.48 -13.29
CA HIS A 262 6.10 -2.56 -12.44
C HIS A 262 5.94 -2.30 -10.93
N ILE A 263 5.51 -1.12 -10.52
CA ILE A 263 5.31 -0.78 -9.11
C ILE A 263 3.85 -1.13 -8.76
N PRO A 264 3.61 -1.93 -7.70
CA PRO A 264 2.25 -2.29 -7.32
C PRO A 264 1.47 -1.17 -6.64
N TYR A 265 0.21 -0.99 -7.03
CA TYR A 265 -0.70 0.01 -6.48
C TYR A 265 -2.12 -0.51 -6.27
N SER A 266 -2.90 0.23 -5.49
CA SER A 266 -4.26 -0.17 -5.14
C SER A 266 -5.22 0.07 -6.32
N ILE A 267 -6.30 -0.71 -6.36
CA ILE A 267 -7.35 -0.60 -7.37
C ILE A 267 -8.68 -0.25 -6.72
N ARG A 268 -9.41 0.66 -7.35
CA ARG A 268 -10.82 0.94 -7.07
C ARG A 268 -11.65 0.50 -8.26
N CYS A 269 -12.71 -0.26 -7.98
CA CYS A 269 -13.65 -0.70 -9.01
C CYS A 269 -14.89 0.18 -9.02
N VAL A 270 -15.40 0.47 -10.21
CA VAL A 270 -16.65 1.18 -10.49
C VAL A 270 -17.57 0.26 -11.26
N LYS A 271 -18.85 0.31 -10.97
CA LYS A 271 -19.85 -0.48 -11.68
C LYS A 271 -20.06 0.07 -13.08
N ASP A 272 -20.20 -0.81 -14.06
CA ASP A 272 -20.45 -0.42 -15.45
C ASP A 272 -21.78 0.34 -15.60
N TYR A 273 -21.82 1.28 -16.54
CA TYR A 273 -22.94 2.17 -16.83
C TYR A 273 -23.28 2.24 -18.33
#